data_AF-W2TLW7-F1
#
_entry.id   AF-W2TLW7-F1
#
_cell.length_a   1.000
_cell.length_b   1.000
_cell.length_c   1.000
_cell.angle_alpha   90.00
_cell.angle_beta   90.00
_cell.angle_gamma   90.00
#
_symmetry.space_group_name_H-M   'P 1'
#
loop_
_entity.id
_entity.type
_entity.pdbx_description
1 polymer ?
#
loop_
_entity_poly.entity_id
_entity_poly.type
_entity_poly.pdbx_seq_one_letter_code
_entity_poly.pdbx_strand_id
1 'polypeptide(L)'
;MVRNRKLRVRVPVRARLEERDDSLLVVVSGWPISSINLTIGRSGETETRNLSKDNAVTFFDGLVVRPDEGQSLFYRRVFSVFALACSTCPVDHPAGNYSFEICSTVNCFRLHNYIEHIGNH
;
A
#
# COMPACT_ATOMS: atom_id res chain seq x y z
N MET A 1 9.45 17.77 42.13
CA MET A 1 10.01 17.53 40.79
C MET A 1 9.27 16.34 40.17
N VAL A 2 8.20 16.57 39.40
CA VAL A 2 7.39 15.47 38.83
C VAL A 2 8.11 14.95 37.59
N ARG A 3 8.69 13.74 37.68
CA ARG A 3 9.20 13.02 36.51
C ARG A 3 8.00 12.60 35.66
N ASN A 4 7.72 13.33 34.58
CA ASN A 4 6.80 12.89 33.54
C ASN A 4 7.31 11.57 32.94
N ARG A 5 6.80 10.43 33.43
CA ARG A 5 7.01 9.12 32.82
C ARG A 5 6.26 9.13 31.49
N LYS A 6 6.97 9.38 30.39
CA LYS A 6 6.41 9.20 29.04
C LYS A 6 6.14 7.71 28.84
N LEU A 7 4.86 7.31 28.86
CA LEU A 7 4.46 5.96 28.45
C LEU A 7 4.81 5.78 26.97
N ARG A 8 5.87 5.03 26.68
CA ARG A 8 6.26 4.67 25.31
C ARG A 8 5.59 3.35 24.95
N VAL A 9 4.30 3.37 24.63
CA VAL A 9 3.64 2.20 24.04
C VAL A 9 4.22 2.02 22.64
N ARG A 10 4.87 0.89 22.39
CA ARG A 10 5.32 0.49 21.04
C ARG A 10 4.46 -0.68 20.62
N VAL A 11 3.77 -0.55 19.49
CA VAL A 11 3.01 -1.65 18.90
C VAL A 11 3.79 -2.10 17.66
N PRO A 12 4.13 -3.40 17.54
CA PRO A 12 4.84 -3.90 16.38
C PRO A 12 4.15 -3.50 15.08
N VAL A 13 4.92 -2.99 14.12
CA VAL A 13 4.41 -2.70 12.78
C VAL A 13 4.07 -4.03 12.11
N ARG A 14 2.91 -4.10 11.48
CA ARG A 14 2.42 -5.21 10.66
C ARG A 14 1.83 -4.64 9.38
N ALA A 15 1.92 -5.40 8.30
CA ALA A 15 1.27 -5.07 7.04
C ALA A 15 0.44 -6.25 6.54
N ARG A 16 -0.69 -5.96 5.90
CA ARG A 16 -1.55 -6.94 5.24
C ARG A 16 -2.19 -6.35 3.99
N LEU A 17 -2.66 -7.24 3.12
CA LEU A 17 -3.50 -6.89 1.98
C LEU A 17 -4.95 -7.25 2.32
N GLU A 18 -5.88 -6.39 1.93
CA GLU A 18 -7.33 -6.61 2.09
C GLU A 18 -8.03 -6.26 0.78
N GLU A 19 -8.94 -7.10 0.32
CA GLU A 19 -9.76 -6.79 -0.85
C GLU A 19 -10.96 -5.93 -0.44
N ARG A 20 -11.29 -4.95 -1.29
CA ARG A 20 -12.46 -4.06 -1.11
C ARG A 20 -13.04 -3.71 -2.46
N ASP A 21 -14.20 -4.28 -2.76
CA ASP A 21 -14.95 -4.05 -4.00
C ASP A 21 -14.00 -4.16 -5.21
N ASP A 22 -13.75 -3.02 -5.88
CA ASP A 22 -12.92 -2.91 -7.08
C ASP A 22 -11.45 -2.53 -6.78
N SER A 23 -10.99 -2.68 -5.54
CA SER A 23 -9.69 -2.22 -5.09
C SER A 23 -9.01 -3.17 -4.10
N LEU A 24 -7.68 -3.16 -4.13
CA LEU A 24 -6.86 -3.84 -3.13
C LEU A 24 -6.35 -2.82 -2.12
N LEU A 25 -6.47 -3.09 -0.83
CA LEU A 25 -5.99 -2.21 0.23
C LEU A 25 -4.67 -2.73 0.79
N VAL A 26 -3.68 -1.86 0.88
CA VAL A 26 -2.48 -2.05 1.68
C VAL A 26 -2.73 -1.44 3.05
N VAL A 27 -2.80 -2.28 4.08
CA VAL A 27 -3.07 -1.85 5.46
C VAL A 27 -1.84 -2.07 6.31
N VAL A 28 -1.30 -0.98 6.84
CA VAL A 28 -0.15 -0.97 7.75
C VAL A 28 -0.61 -0.50 9.13
N SER A 29 -0.40 -1.32 10.16
CA SER A 29 -0.79 -1.01 11.53
C SER A 29 0.40 -1.14 12.48
N GLY A 30 0.49 -0.27 13.48
CA GLY A 30 1.56 -0.28 14.47
C GLY A 30 1.83 1.12 15.02
N TRP A 31 2.80 1.26 15.93
CA TRP A 31 3.21 2.57 16.40
C TRP A 31 4.67 2.58 16.89
N PRO A 32 5.49 3.58 16.47
CA PRO A 32 5.15 4.65 15.53
C PRO A 32 5.10 4.14 14.08
N ILE A 33 4.15 4.66 13.28
CA ILE A 33 4.18 4.45 11.83
C ILE A 33 5.10 5.51 11.22
N SER A 34 6.28 5.08 10.82
CA SER A 34 7.24 5.88 10.06
C SER A 34 6.93 5.83 8.56
N SER A 35 7.80 6.43 7.75
CA SER A 35 7.71 6.36 6.29
C SER A 35 7.64 4.90 5.81
N ILE A 36 6.74 4.63 4.86
CA ILE A 36 6.51 3.31 4.28
C ILE A 36 7.04 3.33 2.85
N ASN A 37 7.98 2.45 2.54
CA ASN A 37 8.38 2.15 1.17
C ASN A 37 7.58 0.94 0.68
N LEU A 38 6.99 1.07 -0.49
CA LEU A 38 6.30 -0.01 -1.17
C LEU A 38 7.08 -0.38 -2.43
N THR A 39 7.52 -1.62 -2.48
CA THR A 39 8.04 -2.25 -3.69
C THR A 39 6.96 -3.15 -4.28
N ILE A 40 6.60 -2.93 -5.54
CA ILE A 40 5.69 -3.80 -6.29
C ILE A 40 6.50 -4.52 -7.36
N GLY A 41 6.32 -5.83 -7.48
CA GLY A 41 6.92 -6.64 -8.54
C GLY A 41 5.88 -7.31 -9.43
N ARG A 42 6.10 -7.28 -10.75
CA ARG A 42 5.29 -7.91 -11.81
C ARG A 42 6.21 -8.50 -12.88
N SER A 43 6.04 -9.76 -13.26
CA SER A 43 6.67 -10.37 -14.45
C SER A 43 8.18 -10.09 -14.65
N GLY A 44 8.96 -10.04 -13.57
CA GLY A 44 10.41 -9.79 -13.62
C GLY A 44 10.84 -8.33 -13.47
N GLU A 45 9.89 -7.39 -13.43
CA GLU A 45 10.10 -5.98 -13.14
C GLU A 45 9.72 -5.64 -11.70
N THR A 46 10.41 -4.67 -11.10
CA THR A 46 10.12 -4.18 -9.76
C THR A 46 10.24 -2.66 -9.72
N GLU A 47 9.29 -2.00 -9.08
CA GLU A 47 9.34 -0.57 -8.79
C GLU A 47 9.18 -0.32 -7.29
N THR A 48 9.98 0.58 -6.75
CA THR A 48 9.91 1.00 -5.34
C THR A 48 9.53 2.47 -5.25
N ARG A 49 8.50 2.79 -4.48
CA ARG A 49 8.08 4.18 -4.19
C ARG A 49 7.88 4.38 -2.70
N ASN A 50 8.12 5.61 -2.25
CA ASN A 50 7.76 6.03 -0.90
C ASN A 50 6.27 6.37 -0.87
N LEU A 51 5.53 5.76 0.05
CA LEU A 51 4.12 6.06 0.25
C LEU A 51 3.99 7.27 1.18
N SER A 52 3.42 8.34 0.63
CA SER A 52 3.05 9.54 1.37
C SER A 52 1.62 9.41 1.88
N LYS A 53 1.33 10.08 3.01
CA LYS A 53 -0.05 10.25 3.49
C LYS A 53 -0.87 11.22 2.63
N ASP A 54 -0.21 12.04 1.81
CA ASP A 54 -0.85 13.18 1.11
C ASP A 54 -0.99 12.97 -0.40
N ASN A 55 -0.15 12.12 -1.03
CA ASN A 55 -0.06 12.02 -2.48
C ASN A 55 -0.21 10.58 -2.96
N ALA A 56 -0.91 10.41 -4.09
CA ALA A 56 -0.91 9.16 -4.84
C ALA A 56 0.42 8.96 -5.57
N VAL A 57 0.80 7.70 -5.75
CA VAL A 57 1.97 7.30 -6.54
C VAL A 57 1.54 6.27 -7.58
N THR A 58 2.16 6.33 -8.75
CA THR A 58 1.90 5.40 -9.85
C THR A 58 3.09 4.48 -10.04
N PHE A 59 2.82 3.20 -10.24
CA PHE A 59 3.76 2.14 -10.59
C PHE A 59 3.42 1.63 -12.00
N PHE A 60 4.45 1.29 -12.79
CA PHE A 60 4.31 0.70 -14.13
C PHE A 60 3.33 1.46 -15.04
N ASP A 61 3.27 2.78 -14.90
CA ASP A 61 2.40 3.71 -15.62
C ASP A 61 0.88 3.40 -15.59
N GLY A 62 0.42 2.55 -14.66
CA GLY A 62 -0.98 2.13 -14.65
C GLY A 62 -1.52 1.63 -13.31
N LEU A 63 -0.67 1.30 -12.34
CA LEU A 63 -1.09 0.88 -11.01
C LEU A 63 -0.93 2.03 -10.02
N VAL A 64 -2.04 2.60 -9.56
CA VAL A 64 -2.04 3.75 -8.67
C VAL A 64 -2.26 3.30 -7.25
N VAL A 65 -1.42 3.81 -6.35
CA VAL A 65 -1.51 3.62 -4.90
C VAL A 65 -1.78 4.98 -4.27
N ARG A 66 -2.95 5.14 -3.65
CA ARG A 66 -3.35 6.40 -3.00
C ARG A 66 -3.62 6.20 -1.51
N PRO A 67 -3.32 7.19 -0.66
CA PRO A 67 -3.75 7.15 0.73
C PRO A 67 -5.29 7.16 0.82
N ASP A 68 -5.85 6.29 1.67
CA ASP A 68 -7.25 6.35 2.09
C ASP A 68 -7.32 7.09 3.44
N GLU A 69 -7.41 8.41 3.36
CA GLU A 69 -7.38 9.28 4.56
C GLU A 69 -8.55 9.02 5.50
N GLY A 70 -9.73 8.68 4.96
CA GLY A 70 -10.92 8.36 5.76
C GLY A 70 -10.75 7.14 6.67
N GLN A 71 -9.81 6.25 6.35
CA GLN A 71 -9.51 5.04 7.12
C GLN A 71 -8.18 5.10 7.89
N SER A 72 -7.42 6.17 7.71
CA SER A 72 -6.08 6.30 8.30
C SER A 72 -6.15 6.92 9.70
N LEU A 73 -5.55 6.24 10.68
CA LEU A 73 -5.42 6.66 12.07
C LEU A 73 -3.94 6.85 12.45
N PHE A 74 -3.66 7.40 13.64
CA PHE A 74 -2.27 7.58 14.07
C PHE A 74 -1.46 6.25 14.14
N TYR A 75 -2.14 5.13 14.40
CA TYR A 75 -1.56 3.78 14.47
C TYR A 75 -1.93 2.89 13.28
N ARG A 76 -2.56 3.44 12.23
CA ARG A 76 -2.99 2.70 11.04
C ARG A 76 -2.90 3.56 9.78
N ARG A 77 -2.21 3.10 8.75
CA ARG A 77 -2.22 3.70 7.41
C ARG A 77 -2.88 2.73 6.45
N VAL A 78 -3.78 3.26 5.63
CA VAL A 78 -4.49 2.50 4.60
C VAL A 78 -4.20 3.16 3.26
N PHE A 79 -3.82 2.36 2.28
CA PHE A 79 -3.65 2.81 0.91
C PHE A 79 -4.51 1.95 -0.01
N SER A 80 -5.26 2.57 -0.91
CA SER A 80 -5.98 1.87 -1.96
C SER A 80 -5.10 1.72 -3.19
N VAL A 81 -5.04 0.51 -3.72
CA VAL A 81 -4.37 0.13 -4.96
C VAL A 81 -5.45 -0.12 -5.99
N PHE A 82 -5.35 0.55 -7.14
CA PHE A 82 -6.28 0.39 -8.25
C PHE A 82 -5.55 0.52 -9.57
N ALA A 83 -6.02 -0.23 -10.55
CA ALA A 83 -5.58 -0.13 -11.93
C ALA A 83 -6.29 1.04 -12.62
N LEU A 84 -5.55 1.91 -13.30
CA LEU A 84 -6.16 2.87 -14.22
C LEU A 84 -6.63 2.12 -15.47
N ALA A 85 -7.94 2.06 -15.67
CA ALA A 85 -8.51 1.68 -16.95
C ALA A 85 -8.22 2.80 -17.97
N CYS A 86 -7.29 2.57 -18.89
CA CYS A 86 -7.06 3.49 -19.99
C CYS A 86 -8.08 3.19 -21.10
N SER A 87 -8.96 4.14 -21.40
CA SER A 87 -10.02 4.00 -22.42
C SER A 87 -9.50 3.93 -23.86
N THR A 88 -8.23 4.27 -24.10
CA THR A 88 -7.60 4.33 -25.43
C THR A 88 -6.32 3.51 -25.56
N CYS A 89 -5.93 2.76 -24.54
CA CYS A 89 -4.72 1.94 -24.59
C CYS A 89 -5.06 0.52 -25.09
N PRO A 90 -4.26 -0.07 -25.97
CA PRO A 90 -4.41 -1.47 -26.38
C PRO A 90 -3.94 -2.46 -25.30
N VAL A 91 -3.57 -1.96 -24.11
CA VAL A 91 -2.87 -2.71 -23.07
C VAL A 91 -3.90 -3.23 -22.08
N ASP A 92 -3.93 -4.56 -21.96
CA ASP A 92 -4.62 -5.31 -20.92
C ASP A 92 -4.61 -4.53 -19.60
N HIS A 93 -5.76 -4.45 -18.92
CA HIS A 93 -5.75 -3.96 -17.54
C HIS A 93 -4.63 -4.72 -16.79
N PRO A 94 -3.90 -4.06 -15.87
CA PRO A 94 -2.76 -4.64 -15.17
C PRO A 94 -3.20 -5.71 -14.15
N ALA A 95 -4.07 -6.64 -14.56
CA ALA A 95 -4.35 -7.86 -13.85
C ALA A 95 -3.16 -8.82 -13.98
N GLY A 96 -3.01 -9.66 -12.98
CA GLY A 96 -1.88 -10.56 -12.90
C GLY A 96 -1.39 -10.76 -11.48
N ASN A 97 -0.34 -11.57 -11.37
CA ASN A 97 0.31 -11.84 -10.10
C ASN A 97 1.26 -10.69 -9.73
N TYR A 98 1.04 -10.11 -8.56
CA TYR A 98 1.90 -9.09 -7.99
C TYR A 98 2.53 -9.58 -6.68
N SER A 99 3.75 -9.11 -6.46
CA SER A 99 4.38 -9.16 -5.14
C SER A 99 4.43 -7.75 -4.56
N PHE A 100 4.09 -7.63 -3.29
CA PHE A 100 4.08 -6.39 -2.53
C PHE A 100 5.06 -6.54 -1.37
N GLU A 101 6.14 -5.76 -1.39
CA GLU A 101 7.05 -5.66 -0.26
C GLU A 101 6.87 -4.29 0.41
N ILE A 102 6.37 -4.33 1.64
CA ILE A 102 5.97 -3.17 2.43
C ILE A 102 7.01 -3.00 3.54
N CYS A 103 7.91 -2.04 3.35
CA CYS A 103 9.02 -1.77 4.26
C CYS A 103 8.75 -0.52 5.10
N SER A 104 8.78 -0.69 6.41
CA SER A 104 8.94 0.39 7.38
C SER A 104 10.43 0.56 7.74
N THR A 105 10.75 1.57 8.54
CA THR A 105 12.11 1.72 9.09
C THR A 105 12.55 0.60 10.03
N VAL A 106 11.62 -0.27 10.46
CA VAL A 106 11.90 -1.34 11.43
C VAL A 106 11.88 -2.71 10.75
N ASN A 107 10.84 -3.01 9.99
CA ASN A 107 10.59 -4.32 9.39
C ASN A 107 10.03 -4.18 7.96
N CYS A 108 10.24 -5.22 7.15
CA CYS A 108 9.61 -5.40 5.85
C CYS A 108 8.66 -6.61 5.86
N PHE A 109 7.56 -6.50 5.11
CA PHE A 109 6.58 -7.57 4.92
C PHE A 109 6.40 -7.83 3.44
N ARG A 110 6.60 -9.07 3.00
CA ARG A 110 6.36 -9.46 1.62
C ARG A 110 5.08 -10.27 1.53
N LEU A 111 4.17 -9.79 0.69
CA LEU A 111 2.86 -10.36 0.44
C LEU A 111 2.70 -10.58 -1.07
N HIS A 112 1.90 -11.54 -1.45
CA HIS A 112 1.59 -11.81 -2.85
C HIS A 112 0.08 -11.73 -3.01
N ASN A 113 -0.39 -11.06 -4.06
CA ASN A 113 -1.79 -11.13 -4.41
C ASN A 113 -1.97 -11.09 -5.93
N TYR A 114 -3.04 -11.72 -6.40
CA TYR A 114 -3.51 -11.59 -7.76
C TYR A 114 -4.43 -10.37 -7.82
N ILE A 115 -4.21 -9.47 -8.77
CA ILE A 115 -5.15 -8.39 -9.07
C ILE A 115 -6.01 -8.87 -10.23
N GLU A 116 -7.32 -8.97 -10.02
CA GLU A 116 -8.28 -9.37 -11.06
C GLU A 116 -8.62 -8.21 -12.01
N HIS A 117 -9.06 -8.56 -13.22
CA HIS A 117 -9.72 -7.62 -14.12
C HIS A 117 -11.13 -7.33 -13.61
N ILE A 118 -11.41 -6.09 -13.19
CA ILE A 118 -12.80 -5.63 -13.07
C ILE A 118 -13.23 -5.17 -14.46
N GLY A 119 -13.98 -6.03 -15.16
CA GLY A 119 -14.63 -5.65 -16.41
C GLY A 119 -15.68 -4.58 -16.13
N ASN A 120 -15.67 -3.50 -16.91
CA ASN A 120 -16.79 -2.54 -16.90
C ASN A 120 -18.05 -3.29 -17.36
N HIS A 121 -19.02 -3.44 -16.46
CA HIS A 121 -20.39 -3.80 -16.82
C HIS A 121 -21.12 -2.61 -17.45
#